data_AF-U1Y7V7-F1
#
_entry.id   AF-U1Y7V7-F1
#
_cell.length_a   1.000
_cell.length_b   1.000
_cell.length_c   1.000
_cell.angle_alpha   90.00
_cell.angle_beta   90.00
_cell.angle_gamma   90.00
#
_symmetry.space_group_name_H-M   'P 1'
#
loop_
_entity.id
_entity.type
_entity.pdbx_description
1 polymer ?
#
loop_
_entity_poly.entity_id
_entity_poly.type
_entity_poly.pdbx_seq_one_letter_code
_entity_poly.pdbx_strand_id
1 'polypeptide(L)'
;MDKYRQRKEKRKGGRSLVWAAFAFLYIVIIYILLYFIKVPVDYTKRIGLEAGLFFLSVIFLDAYLQAFTTISIRPVQKVEAHMTRPNPIIIAFWVISLCYHLSIGLLSSMYLPDWMYYMGFVFTLALFIATVIHFLAYFAYSKRERQWVMEERYASDQRRAYEIIRDSQSQYYWIRDVMKNNEEVRQMMLWNNFDRNLEERMYELQPYFQRTIFTNKDLDKIAGISAWLDNMRRIIEEHPNYSPVQACSEELPLRSKRRQDE
;
A
#
# COMPACT_ATOMS: atom_id res chain seq x y z
N MET A 1 -15.48 21.57 -2.46
CA MET A 1 -16.04 20.27 -2.03
C MET A 1 -16.61 19.43 -3.18
N ASP A 2 -16.97 20.06 -4.32
CA ASP A 2 -17.70 19.38 -5.41
C ASP A 2 -16.90 18.36 -6.21
N LYS A 3 -15.57 18.54 -6.34
CA LYS A 3 -14.67 17.55 -6.99
C LYS A 3 -14.61 16.22 -6.24
N TYR A 4 -14.72 16.23 -4.90
CA TYR A 4 -14.72 15.01 -4.10
C TYR A 4 -16.05 14.25 -4.22
N ARG A 5 -17.18 14.98 -4.33
CA ARG A 5 -18.52 14.41 -4.50
C ARG A 5 -18.70 13.78 -5.90
N GLN A 6 -18.25 14.45 -6.96
CA GLN A 6 -18.30 13.92 -8.34
C GLN A 6 -17.46 12.64 -8.52
N ARG A 7 -16.31 12.51 -7.87
CA ARG A 7 -15.50 11.26 -7.90
C ARG A 7 -16.23 10.10 -7.23
N LYS A 8 -17.02 10.37 -6.19
CA LYS A 8 -17.79 9.35 -5.45
C LYS A 8 -18.99 8.84 -6.25
N GLU A 9 -19.64 9.71 -7.02
CA GLU A 9 -20.77 9.36 -7.90
C GLU A 9 -20.34 8.57 -9.14
N LYS A 10 -19.26 8.97 -9.83
CA LYS A 10 -18.72 8.18 -10.97
C LYS A 10 -18.28 6.77 -10.55
N ARG A 11 -17.83 6.58 -9.31
CA ARG A 11 -17.44 5.26 -8.76
C ARG A 11 -18.64 4.34 -8.48
N LYS A 12 -19.84 4.87 -8.22
CA LYS A 12 -21.05 4.06 -7.98
C LYS A 12 -21.59 3.43 -9.28
N GLY A 13 -21.57 4.18 -10.39
CA GLY A 13 -22.08 3.69 -11.68
C GLY A 13 -21.27 2.55 -12.30
N GLY A 14 -19.96 2.51 -12.09
CA GLY A 14 -19.13 1.40 -12.55
C GLY A 14 -19.33 0.10 -11.77
N ARG A 15 -19.73 0.19 -10.49
CA ARG A 15 -19.88 -0.99 -9.62
C ARG A 15 -21.14 -1.78 -9.99
N SER A 16 -22.25 -1.11 -10.32
CA SER A 16 -23.48 -1.78 -10.76
C SER A 16 -23.31 -2.49 -12.10
N LEU A 17 -22.60 -1.89 -13.05
CA LEU A 17 -22.27 -2.50 -14.35
C LEU A 17 -21.44 -3.77 -14.21
N VAL A 18 -20.43 -3.75 -13.34
CA VAL A 18 -19.59 -4.93 -13.07
C VAL A 18 -20.40 -6.05 -12.41
N TRP A 19 -21.24 -5.73 -11.43
CA TRP A 19 -22.15 -6.71 -10.81
C TRP A 19 -23.16 -7.29 -11.81
N ALA A 20 -23.72 -6.45 -12.69
CA ALA A 20 -24.62 -6.91 -13.75
C ALA A 20 -23.90 -7.83 -14.75
N ALA A 21 -22.65 -7.53 -15.11
CA ALA A 21 -21.84 -8.39 -15.97
C ALA A 21 -21.55 -9.75 -15.33
N PHE A 22 -21.22 -9.79 -14.03
CA PHE A 22 -21.03 -11.05 -13.30
C PHE A 22 -22.33 -11.84 -13.17
N ALA A 23 -23.46 -11.19 -12.90
CA ALA A 23 -24.77 -11.84 -12.85
C ALA A 23 -25.16 -12.42 -14.22
N PHE A 24 -24.92 -11.67 -15.30
CA PHE A 24 -25.14 -12.15 -16.66
C PHE A 24 -24.24 -13.34 -16.99
N LEU A 25 -22.94 -13.25 -16.70
CA LEU A 25 -21.99 -14.34 -16.89
C LEU A 25 -22.42 -15.59 -16.11
N TYR A 26 -22.88 -15.41 -14.86
CA TYR A 26 -23.40 -16.50 -14.04
C TYR A 26 -24.64 -17.16 -14.67
N ILE A 27 -25.61 -16.37 -15.14
CA ILE A 27 -26.81 -16.88 -15.83
C ILE A 27 -26.43 -17.63 -17.11
N VAL A 28 -25.50 -17.10 -17.91
CA VAL A 28 -25.00 -17.75 -19.13
C VAL A 28 -24.32 -19.07 -18.81
N ILE A 29 -23.46 -19.10 -17.79
CA ILE A 29 -22.77 -20.31 -17.34
C ILE A 29 -23.79 -21.35 -16.86
N ILE A 30 -24.76 -20.99 -16.03
CA ILE A 30 -25.84 -21.90 -15.60
C ILE A 30 -26.63 -22.41 -16.79
N TYR A 31 -27.00 -21.54 -17.72
CA TYR A 31 -27.77 -21.92 -18.89
C TYR A 31 -27.03 -22.95 -19.74
N ILE A 32 -25.74 -22.71 -20.02
CA ILE A 32 -24.88 -23.66 -20.74
C ILE A 32 -24.80 -24.99 -19.97
N LEU A 33 -24.62 -24.93 -18.65
CA LEU A 33 -24.51 -26.13 -17.83
C LEU A 33 -25.80 -26.95 -17.82
N LEU A 34 -26.96 -26.35 -17.60
CA LEU A 34 -28.24 -27.06 -17.61
C LEU A 34 -28.60 -27.60 -19.00
N TYR A 35 -28.19 -26.91 -20.05
CA TYR A 35 -28.48 -27.32 -21.43
C TYR A 35 -27.58 -28.47 -21.90
N PHE A 36 -26.28 -28.45 -21.56
CA PHE A 36 -25.30 -29.41 -22.04
C PHE A 36 -24.96 -30.54 -21.06
N ILE A 37 -25.04 -30.31 -19.75
CA ILE A 37 -24.76 -31.34 -18.73
C ILE A 37 -26.06 -32.04 -18.35
N LYS A 38 -26.23 -33.25 -18.87
CA LYS A 38 -27.26 -34.16 -18.38
C LYS A 38 -26.73 -34.90 -17.15
N VAL A 39 -27.40 -34.74 -16.01
CA VAL A 39 -27.11 -35.54 -14.81
C VAL A 39 -27.27 -37.02 -15.16
N PRO A 40 -26.25 -37.86 -14.88
CA PRO A 40 -26.31 -39.28 -15.21
C PRO A 40 -27.46 -39.95 -14.44
N VAL A 41 -28.20 -40.82 -15.10
CA VAL A 41 -29.33 -41.55 -14.50
C VAL A 41 -28.83 -42.74 -13.66
N ASP A 42 -27.64 -43.26 -13.98
CA ASP A 42 -27.02 -44.36 -13.26
C ASP A 42 -26.64 -43.96 -11.84
N TYR A 43 -27.15 -44.71 -10.86
CA TYR A 43 -26.89 -44.50 -9.43
C TYR A 43 -25.40 -44.40 -9.09
N THR A 44 -24.57 -45.31 -9.61
CA THR A 44 -23.12 -45.31 -9.38
C THR A 44 -22.45 -44.04 -9.89
N LYS A 45 -22.92 -43.48 -11.01
CA LYS A 45 -22.40 -42.24 -11.58
C LYS A 45 -22.86 -41.02 -10.80
N ARG A 46 -24.08 -41.04 -10.23
CA ARG A 46 -24.58 -39.97 -9.33
C ARG A 46 -23.75 -39.89 -8.05
N ILE A 47 -23.46 -41.02 -7.43
CA ILE A 47 -22.56 -41.08 -6.26
C ILE A 47 -21.16 -40.57 -6.63
N GLY A 48 -20.63 -40.99 -7.79
CA GLY A 48 -19.34 -40.50 -8.28
C GLY A 48 -19.31 -38.99 -8.47
N LEU A 49 -20.38 -38.40 -9.00
CA LEU A 49 -20.53 -36.96 -9.18
C LEU A 49 -20.56 -36.20 -7.85
N GLU A 50 -21.36 -36.66 -6.89
CA GLU A 50 -21.46 -36.06 -5.55
C GLU A 50 -20.14 -36.18 -4.77
N ALA A 51 -19.47 -37.33 -4.85
CA ALA A 51 -18.14 -37.50 -4.27
C ALA A 51 -17.11 -36.56 -4.92
N GLY A 52 -17.16 -36.41 -6.24
CA GLY A 52 -16.31 -35.46 -6.97
C GLY A 52 -16.53 -34.01 -6.52
N LEU A 53 -17.78 -33.57 -6.42
CA LEU A 53 -18.13 -32.22 -5.95
C LEU A 53 -17.73 -32.02 -4.49
N PHE A 54 -17.90 -33.03 -3.63
CA PHE A 54 -17.44 -32.98 -2.25
C PHE A 54 -15.93 -32.72 -2.15
N PHE A 55 -15.10 -33.50 -2.86
CA PHE A 55 -13.64 -33.30 -2.85
C PHE A 55 -13.25 -31.96 -3.47
N LEU A 56 -13.93 -31.53 -4.52
CA LEU A 56 -13.71 -30.22 -5.13
C LEU A 56 -13.97 -29.08 -4.12
N SER A 57 -15.06 -29.19 -3.34
CA SER A 57 -15.38 -28.25 -2.27
C SER A 57 -14.34 -28.25 -1.16
N VAL A 58 -13.77 -29.41 -0.79
CA VAL A 58 -12.66 -29.49 0.17
C VAL A 58 -11.44 -28.75 -0.37
N ILE A 59 -11.03 -29.05 -1.61
CA ILE A 59 -9.85 -28.45 -2.24
C ILE A 59 -10.01 -26.94 -2.34
N PHE A 60 -11.17 -26.44 -2.77
CA PHE A 60 -11.39 -25.00 -2.90
C PHE A 60 -11.47 -24.28 -1.55
N LEU A 61 -12.09 -24.89 -0.55
CA LEU A 61 -12.10 -24.33 0.80
C LEU A 61 -10.68 -24.25 1.38
N ASP A 62 -9.90 -25.32 1.24
CA ASP A 62 -8.51 -25.38 1.69
C ASP A 62 -7.65 -24.34 0.96
N ALA A 63 -7.70 -24.29 -0.37
CA ALA A 63 -6.99 -23.29 -1.16
C ALA A 63 -7.39 -21.86 -0.77
N TYR A 64 -8.68 -21.62 -0.49
CA TYR A 64 -9.16 -20.33 -0.02
C TYR A 64 -8.54 -19.97 1.34
N LEU A 65 -8.57 -20.88 2.32
CA LEU A 65 -7.99 -20.65 3.64
C LEU A 65 -6.46 -20.45 3.56
N GLN A 66 -5.74 -21.28 2.82
CA GLN A 66 -4.30 -21.18 2.65
C GLN A 66 -3.87 -19.84 2.01
N ALA A 67 -4.62 -19.37 1.02
CA ALA A 67 -4.36 -18.07 0.40
C ALA A 67 -4.50 -16.93 1.43
N PHE A 68 -5.52 -16.95 2.28
CA PHE A 68 -5.67 -15.91 3.31
C PHE A 68 -4.68 -16.06 4.47
N THR A 69 -4.29 -17.29 4.84
CA THR A 69 -3.22 -17.52 5.81
C THR A 69 -1.89 -16.96 5.29
N THR A 70 -1.51 -17.27 4.05
CA THR A 70 -0.28 -16.73 3.45
C THR A 70 -0.30 -15.21 3.30
N ILE A 71 -1.46 -14.62 3.00
CA ILE A 71 -1.66 -13.17 2.98
C ILE A 71 -1.49 -12.56 4.39
N SER A 72 -2.03 -13.21 5.43
CA SER A 72 -2.02 -12.70 6.81
C SER A 72 -0.63 -12.63 7.45
N ILE A 73 0.34 -13.39 6.93
CA ILE A 73 1.74 -13.38 7.41
C ILE A 73 2.46 -12.09 7.00
N ARG A 74 1.93 -11.33 6.03
CA ARG A 74 2.50 -10.03 5.66
C ARG A 74 2.16 -8.98 6.72
N PRO A 75 3.10 -8.12 7.14
CA PRO A 75 2.85 -7.11 8.16
C PRO A 75 1.75 -6.16 7.69
N VAL A 76 0.59 -6.26 8.34
CA VAL A 76 -0.65 -5.59 7.96
C VAL A 76 -0.63 -4.14 8.45
N GLN A 77 -0.70 -3.15 7.55
CA GLN A 77 -0.94 -1.75 7.96
C GLN A 77 -2.38 -1.64 8.52
N LYS A 78 -2.60 -0.85 9.58
CA LYS A 78 -3.82 -0.86 10.42
C LYS A 78 -5.18 -0.77 9.68
N VAL A 79 -5.22 -0.32 8.42
CA VAL A 79 -6.43 -0.23 7.58
C VAL A 79 -6.77 -1.55 6.86
N GLU A 80 -5.81 -2.43 6.67
CA GLU A 80 -5.96 -3.70 5.94
C GLU A 80 -6.78 -4.75 6.72
N ALA A 81 -7.00 -4.59 8.03
CA ALA A 81 -7.55 -5.63 8.90
C ALA A 81 -8.98 -6.11 8.54
N HIS A 82 -9.78 -5.32 7.83
CA HIS A 82 -11.14 -5.72 7.43
C HIS A 82 -11.21 -6.39 6.05
N MET A 83 -10.28 -6.13 5.13
CA MET A 83 -10.31 -6.70 3.77
C MET A 83 -9.29 -7.82 3.54
N THR A 84 -8.27 -7.95 4.40
CA THR A 84 -7.28 -9.05 4.36
C THR A 84 -7.73 -10.30 5.11
N ARG A 85 -8.87 -10.24 5.81
CA ARG A 85 -9.38 -11.40 6.54
C ARG A 85 -10.20 -12.30 5.62
N PRO A 86 -10.13 -13.62 5.82
CA PRO A 86 -11.02 -14.52 5.14
C PRO A 86 -12.46 -14.16 5.48
N ASN A 87 -13.31 -14.06 4.46
CA ASN A 87 -14.72 -13.76 4.65
C ASN A 87 -15.42 -14.97 5.32
N PRO A 88 -15.92 -14.85 6.57
CA PRO A 88 -16.52 -15.97 7.29
C PRO A 88 -17.80 -16.49 6.63
N ILE A 89 -18.51 -15.64 5.88
CA ILE A 89 -19.71 -16.02 5.15
C ILE A 89 -19.37 -17.00 4.02
N ILE A 90 -18.29 -16.74 3.28
CA ILE A 90 -17.82 -17.63 2.21
C ILE A 90 -17.39 -18.98 2.78
N ILE A 91 -16.67 -18.98 3.91
CA ILE A 91 -16.28 -20.21 4.62
C ILE A 91 -17.53 -20.99 5.04
N ALA A 92 -18.50 -20.33 5.68
CA ALA A 92 -19.73 -20.97 6.12
C ALA A 92 -20.49 -21.61 4.94
N PHE A 93 -20.58 -20.93 3.80
CA PHE A 93 -21.21 -21.51 2.61
C PHE A 93 -20.43 -22.71 2.04
N TRP A 94 -19.09 -22.74 2.13
CA TRP A 94 -18.33 -23.93 1.74
C TRP A 94 -18.56 -25.09 2.68
N VAL A 95 -18.64 -24.83 3.98
CA VAL A 95 -18.99 -25.86 4.97
C VAL A 95 -20.41 -26.39 4.70
N ILE A 96 -21.36 -25.52 4.37
CA ILE A 96 -22.72 -25.95 3.97
C ILE A 96 -22.68 -26.77 2.68
N SER A 97 -21.86 -26.39 1.69
CA SER A 97 -21.66 -27.17 0.44
C SER A 97 -21.11 -28.57 0.75
N LEU A 98 -20.14 -28.66 1.66
CA LEU A 98 -19.58 -29.95 2.11
C LEU A 98 -20.63 -30.82 2.79
N CYS A 99 -21.38 -30.26 3.74
CA CYS A 99 -22.46 -30.96 4.41
C CYS A 99 -23.55 -31.42 3.44
N TYR A 100 -23.87 -30.58 2.45
CA TYR A 100 -24.85 -30.89 1.40
C TYR A 100 -24.41 -32.08 0.56
N HIS A 101 -23.22 -32.02 -0.05
CA HIS A 101 -22.71 -33.10 -0.91
C HIS A 101 -22.46 -34.39 -0.13
N LEU A 102 -22.01 -34.30 1.12
CA LEU A 102 -21.88 -35.46 1.99
C LEU A 102 -23.25 -36.10 2.29
N SER A 103 -24.25 -35.28 2.61
CA SER A 103 -25.60 -35.74 2.94
C SER A 103 -26.30 -36.34 1.73
N ILE A 104 -26.23 -35.70 0.56
CA ILE A 104 -26.77 -36.24 -0.69
C ILE A 104 -26.00 -37.47 -1.14
N GLY A 105 -24.68 -37.53 -0.95
CA GLY A 105 -23.88 -38.73 -1.24
C GLY A 105 -24.24 -39.93 -0.36
N LEU A 106 -24.44 -39.72 0.95
CA LEU A 106 -24.80 -40.77 1.92
C LEU A 106 -26.27 -41.19 1.83
N LEU A 107 -27.17 -40.23 1.62
CA LEU A 107 -28.61 -40.45 1.46
C LEU A 107 -29.01 -40.68 0.00
N SER A 108 -28.02 -40.79 -0.90
CA SER A 108 -28.24 -41.11 -2.31
C SER A 108 -29.03 -42.41 -2.35
N SER A 109 -30.32 -42.30 -2.62
CA SER A 109 -31.20 -43.44 -2.85
C SER A 109 -31.69 -43.37 -4.28
N MET A 110 -32.19 -44.48 -4.81
CA MET A 110 -32.80 -44.53 -6.14
C MET A 110 -34.00 -43.55 -6.29
N TYR A 111 -34.49 -42.98 -5.19
CA TYR A 111 -35.67 -42.12 -5.13
C TYR A 111 -35.38 -40.62 -4.98
N LEU A 112 -34.11 -40.19 -4.91
CA LEU A 112 -33.82 -38.76 -4.89
C LEU A 112 -34.10 -38.12 -6.25
N PRO A 113 -34.88 -37.03 -6.31
CA PRO A 113 -35.21 -36.39 -7.55
C PRO A 113 -34.01 -35.65 -8.15
N ASP A 114 -33.90 -35.69 -9.48
CA ASP A 114 -32.75 -35.18 -10.24
C ASP A 114 -32.42 -33.70 -9.96
N TRP A 115 -33.45 -32.89 -9.66
CA TRP A 115 -33.27 -31.47 -9.36
C TRP A 115 -32.37 -31.23 -8.14
N MET A 116 -32.30 -32.16 -7.19
CA MET A 116 -31.41 -32.02 -6.02
C MET A 116 -29.95 -32.07 -6.44
N TYR A 117 -29.57 -32.99 -7.32
CA TYR A 117 -28.21 -33.08 -7.86
C TYR A 117 -27.83 -31.81 -8.65
N TYR A 118 -28.76 -31.27 -9.45
CA TYR A 118 -28.56 -29.99 -10.13
C TYR A 118 -28.39 -28.82 -9.15
N MET A 119 -29.16 -28.79 -8.06
CA MET A 119 -29.03 -27.74 -7.04
C MET A 119 -27.67 -27.77 -6.36
N GLY A 120 -27.15 -28.96 -6.02
CA GLY A 120 -25.80 -29.09 -5.46
C GLY A 120 -24.73 -28.57 -6.42
N PHE A 121 -24.82 -28.96 -7.69
CA PHE A 121 -23.89 -28.51 -8.72
C PHE A 121 -23.93 -26.98 -8.92
N VAL A 122 -25.13 -26.40 -9.06
CA VAL A 122 -25.32 -24.94 -9.21
C VAL A 122 -24.82 -24.21 -7.97
N PHE A 123 -25.10 -24.71 -6.78
CA PHE A 123 -24.66 -24.10 -5.53
C PHE A 123 -23.14 -24.05 -5.42
N THR A 124 -22.45 -25.16 -5.69
CA THR A 124 -20.99 -25.23 -5.62
C THR A 124 -20.32 -24.35 -6.67
N LEU A 125 -20.91 -24.23 -7.86
CA LEU A 125 -20.44 -23.29 -8.88
C LEU A 125 -20.66 -21.82 -8.49
N ALA A 126 -21.83 -21.48 -7.94
CA ALA A 126 -22.12 -20.14 -7.45
C ALA A 126 -21.09 -19.71 -6.40
N LEU A 127 -20.80 -20.64 -5.49
CA LEU A 127 -19.87 -20.43 -4.42
C LEU A 127 -18.42 -20.29 -4.93
N PHE A 128 -18.03 -21.10 -5.91
CA PHE A 128 -16.76 -20.94 -6.61
C PHE A 128 -16.65 -19.54 -7.25
N ILE A 129 -17.66 -19.08 -7.97
CA ILE A 129 -17.64 -17.73 -8.57
C ILE A 129 -17.57 -16.65 -7.50
N ALA A 130 -18.31 -16.79 -6.40
CA ALA A 130 -18.23 -15.88 -5.27
C ALA A 130 -16.82 -15.81 -4.65
N THR A 131 -16.13 -16.96 -4.51
CA THR A 131 -14.73 -16.98 -4.05
C THR A 131 -13.79 -16.26 -5.02
N VAL A 132 -13.93 -16.49 -6.32
CA VAL A 132 -13.09 -15.85 -7.35
C VAL A 132 -13.31 -14.34 -7.33
N ILE A 133 -14.57 -13.88 -7.25
CA ILE A 133 -14.90 -12.46 -7.14
C ILE A 133 -14.28 -11.86 -5.87
N HIS A 134 -14.35 -12.56 -4.75
CA HIS A 134 -13.73 -12.12 -3.50
C HIS A 134 -12.20 -11.95 -3.65
N PHE A 135 -11.53 -12.92 -4.27
CA PHE A 135 -10.10 -12.82 -4.58
C PHE A 135 -9.77 -11.66 -5.51
N LEU A 136 -10.52 -11.48 -6.59
CA LEU A 136 -10.31 -10.37 -7.53
C LEU A 136 -10.51 -9.02 -6.85
N ALA A 137 -11.53 -8.89 -6.01
CA ALA A 137 -11.77 -7.68 -5.22
C ALA A 137 -10.59 -7.40 -4.27
N TYR A 138 -10.07 -8.44 -3.62
CA TYR A 138 -8.88 -8.35 -2.79
C TYR A 138 -7.65 -7.90 -3.58
N PHE A 139 -7.34 -8.50 -4.73
CA PHE A 139 -6.21 -8.10 -5.57
C PHE A 139 -6.34 -6.66 -6.08
N ALA A 140 -7.54 -6.26 -6.48
CA ALA A 140 -7.81 -4.89 -6.91
C ALA A 140 -7.61 -3.88 -5.77
N TYR A 141 -7.98 -4.24 -4.54
CA TYR A 141 -7.70 -3.44 -3.34
C TYR A 141 -6.19 -3.36 -3.07
N SER A 142 -5.50 -4.51 -3.01
CA SER A 142 -4.06 -4.57 -2.75
C SER A 142 -3.25 -3.77 -3.78
N LYS A 143 -3.64 -3.81 -5.06
CA LYS A 143 -3.00 -3.00 -6.11
C LYS A 143 -3.16 -1.49 -5.86
N ARG A 144 -4.35 -1.04 -5.43
CA ARG A 144 -4.60 0.37 -5.11
C ARG A 144 -3.83 0.81 -3.87
N GLU A 145 -3.77 -0.02 -2.85
CA GLU A 145 -3.04 0.28 -1.62
C GLU A 145 -1.55 0.52 -1.91
N ARG A 146 -0.93 -0.36 -2.73
CA ARG A 146 0.46 -0.16 -3.16
C ARG A 146 0.68 1.17 -3.87
N GLN A 147 -0.28 1.62 -4.67
CA GLN A 147 -0.18 2.93 -5.32
C GLN A 147 -0.25 4.05 -4.30
N TRP A 148 -1.15 3.95 -3.31
CA TRP A 148 -1.33 4.96 -2.26
C TRP A 148 -0.09 5.06 -1.36
N VAL A 149 0.47 3.92 -0.94
CA VAL A 149 1.71 3.88 -0.14
C VAL A 149 2.88 4.48 -0.91
N MET A 150 2.97 4.24 -2.22
CA MET A 150 4.01 4.86 -3.06
C MET A 150 3.81 6.38 -3.15
N GLU A 151 2.58 6.85 -3.39
CA GLU A 151 2.25 8.28 -3.41
C GLU A 151 2.56 8.98 -2.08
N GLU A 152 2.22 8.34 -0.95
CA GLU A 152 2.50 8.87 0.40
C GLU A 152 4.01 8.93 0.69
N ARG A 153 4.76 7.89 0.30
CA ARG A 153 6.24 7.91 0.40
C ARG A 153 6.83 9.03 -0.43
N TYR A 154 6.40 9.22 -1.67
CA TYR A 154 6.88 10.32 -2.52
C TYR A 154 6.59 11.69 -1.88
N ALA A 155 5.39 11.89 -1.32
CA ALA A 155 5.04 13.14 -0.66
C ALA A 155 5.86 13.37 0.62
N SER A 156 6.11 12.31 1.40
CA SER A 156 6.98 12.37 2.59
C SER A 156 8.42 12.69 2.23
N ASP A 157 8.98 12.02 1.21
CA ASP A 157 10.36 12.22 0.76
C ASP A 157 10.56 13.64 0.22
N GLN A 158 9.57 14.18 -0.51
CA GLN A 158 9.58 15.58 -0.95
C GLN A 158 9.62 16.55 0.23
N ARG A 159 8.75 16.37 1.23
CA ARG A 159 8.73 17.24 2.43
C ARG A 159 10.08 17.20 3.14
N ARG A 160 10.60 16.00 3.36
CA ARG A 160 11.92 15.79 3.97
C ARG A 160 13.03 16.46 3.17
N ALA A 161 13.01 16.37 1.84
CA ALA A 161 13.99 17.02 0.98
C ALA A 161 13.97 18.54 1.14
N TYR A 162 12.78 19.15 1.14
CA TYR A 162 12.64 20.60 1.35
C TYR A 162 13.07 21.05 2.74
N GLU A 163 12.79 20.25 3.78
CA GLU A 163 13.27 20.51 5.13
C GLU A 163 14.80 20.50 5.19
N ILE A 164 15.45 19.48 4.63
CA ILE A 164 16.91 19.39 4.59
C ILE A 164 17.53 20.56 3.80
N ILE A 165 16.93 20.93 2.66
CA ILE A 165 17.36 22.06 1.84
C ILE A 165 17.29 23.37 2.63
N ARG A 166 16.15 23.63 3.28
CA ARG A 166 15.95 24.84 4.08
C ARG A 166 16.93 24.91 5.25
N ASP A 167 17.12 23.79 5.93
CA ASP A 167 18.04 23.71 7.07
C ASP A 167 19.50 23.90 6.61
N SER A 168 19.89 23.33 5.46
CA SER A 168 21.19 23.55 4.82
C SER A 168 21.42 25.03 4.46
N GLN A 169 20.41 25.71 3.89
CA GLN A 169 20.49 27.16 3.63
C GLN A 169 20.67 27.95 4.92
N SER A 170 19.91 27.62 5.97
CA SER A 170 20.04 28.29 7.27
C SER A 170 21.44 28.11 7.88
N GLN A 171 22.03 26.93 7.74
CA GLN A 171 23.39 26.66 8.22
C GLN A 171 24.42 27.46 7.43
N TYR A 172 24.29 27.52 6.10
CA TYR A 172 25.16 28.33 5.26
C TYR A 172 25.18 29.81 5.69
N TYR A 173 24.02 30.42 5.89
CA TYR A 173 23.96 31.82 6.35
C TYR A 173 24.55 32.01 7.75
N TRP A 174 24.31 31.05 8.64
CA TRP A 174 24.93 31.08 9.98
C TRP A 174 26.46 30.99 9.89
N ILE A 175 27.01 30.08 9.11
CA ILE A 175 28.47 29.95 8.93
C ILE A 175 29.05 31.25 8.38
N ARG A 176 28.40 31.85 7.37
CA ARG A 176 28.84 33.12 6.79
C ARG A 176 28.80 34.29 7.77
N ASP A 177 27.78 34.34 8.62
CA ASP A 177 27.68 35.35 9.67
C ASP A 177 28.79 35.19 10.72
N VAL A 178 29.05 33.95 11.17
CA VAL A 178 30.16 33.67 12.08
C VAL A 178 31.51 34.05 11.45
N MET A 179 31.73 33.72 10.18
CA MET A 179 32.95 34.14 9.47
C MET A 179 33.09 35.67 9.34
N LYS A 180 31.99 36.42 9.34
CA LYS A 180 32.04 37.89 9.30
C LYS A 180 32.35 38.48 10.68
N ASN A 181 31.86 37.85 11.73
CA ASN A 181 31.91 38.38 13.10
C ASN A 181 33.08 37.80 13.94
N ASN A 182 33.71 36.70 13.48
CA ASN A 182 34.84 36.06 14.15
C ASN A 182 36.00 35.86 13.15
N GLU A 183 37.03 36.70 13.27
CA GLU A 183 38.19 36.70 12.37
C GLU A 183 38.99 35.40 12.45
N GLU A 184 39.07 34.77 13.62
CA GLU A 184 39.81 33.51 13.76
C GLU A 184 39.14 32.35 13.04
N VAL A 185 37.81 32.24 13.18
CA VAL A 185 37.03 31.25 12.42
C VAL A 185 37.15 31.54 10.92
N ARG A 186 37.15 32.81 10.51
CA ARG A 186 37.35 33.19 9.11
C ARG A 186 38.70 32.75 8.57
N GLN A 187 39.79 32.98 9.31
CA GLN A 187 41.13 32.54 8.90
C GLN A 187 41.23 31.01 8.83
N MET A 188 40.66 30.29 9.82
CA MET A 188 40.56 28.82 9.78
C MET A 188 39.82 28.34 8.52
N MET A 189 38.70 28.96 8.17
CA MET A 189 37.92 28.61 6.99
C MET A 189 38.72 28.85 5.69
N LEU A 190 39.43 29.98 5.59
CA LEU A 190 40.25 30.33 4.43
C LEU A 190 41.46 29.40 4.27
N TRP A 191 42.19 29.13 5.35
CA TRP A 191 43.41 28.30 5.30
C TRP A 191 43.13 26.85 4.90
N ASN A 192 41.94 26.34 5.21
CA ASN A 192 41.51 24.99 4.84
C ASN A 192 40.72 24.93 3.53
N ASN A 193 40.54 26.06 2.82
CA ASN A 193 39.66 26.18 1.65
C ASN A 193 38.20 25.77 1.93
N PHE A 194 37.75 25.84 3.18
CA PHE A 194 36.37 25.51 3.54
C PHE A 194 35.39 26.59 3.10
N ASP A 195 35.84 27.83 2.97
CA ASP A 195 35.07 28.94 2.41
C ASP A 195 34.66 28.66 0.95
N ARG A 196 35.59 28.20 0.11
CA ARG A 196 35.31 27.85 -1.28
C ARG A 196 34.41 26.63 -1.37
N ASN A 197 34.69 25.60 -0.60
CA ASN A 197 33.85 24.40 -0.54
C ASN A 197 32.42 24.72 -0.08
N LEU A 198 32.26 25.66 0.86
CA LEU A 198 30.95 26.10 1.35
C LEU A 198 30.11 26.69 0.22
N GLU A 199 30.71 27.57 -0.59
CA GLU A 199 30.05 28.15 -1.76
C GLU A 199 29.74 27.07 -2.82
N GLU A 200 30.70 26.20 -3.15
CA GLU A 200 30.51 25.10 -4.11
C GLU A 200 29.34 24.18 -3.70
N ARG A 201 29.25 23.82 -2.41
CA ARG A 201 28.14 23.00 -1.88
C ARG A 201 26.80 23.73 -1.96
N MET A 202 26.77 25.05 -1.80
CA MET A 202 25.55 25.84 -1.95
C MET A 202 25.11 25.95 -3.42
N TYR A 203 26.06 26.10 -4.34
CA TYR A 203 25.79 26.03 -5.78
C TYR A 203 25.26 24.67 -6.21
N GLU A 204 25.81 23.57 -5.67
CA GLU A 204 25.29 22.22 -5.91
C GLU A 204 23.85 22.04 -5.41
N LEU A 205 23.47 22.76 -4.34
CA LEU A 205 22.13 22.69 -3.75
C LEU A 205 21.08 23.51 -4.51
N GLN A 206 21.51 24.58 -5.19
CA GLN A 206 20.66 25.56 -5.86
C GLN A 206 19.62 24.99 -6.84
N PRO A 207 19.93 23.98 -7.69
CA PRO A 207 18.96 23.37 -8.60
C PRO A 207 17.79 22.69 -7.90
N TYR A 208 17.95 22.30 -6.63
CA TYR A 208 16.94 21.58 -5.87
C TYR A 208 15.90 22.50 -5.22
N PHE A 209 16.14 23.82 -5.14
CA PHE A 209 15.25 24.77 -4.45
C PHE A 209 13.86 24.89 -5.08
N GLN A 210 13.78 24.72 -6.41
CA GLN A 210 12.53 24.86 -7.18
C GLN A 210 12.01 23.51 -7.70
N ARG A 211 12.69 22.42 -7.36
CA ARG A 211 12.42 21.12 -7.96
C ARG A 211 11.27 20.41 -7.26
N THR A 212 10.23 20.09 -8.01
CA THR A 212 9.04 19.41 -7.47
C THR A 212 9.18 17.89 -7.42
N ILE A 213 10.17 17.30 -8.08
CA ILE A 213 10.35 15.84 -8.17
C ILE A 213 11.82 15.50 -7.88
N PHE A 214 12.04 14.76 -6.79
CA PHE A 214 13.35 14.25 -6.39
C PHE A 214 13.50 12.77 -6.74
N THR A 215 14.65 12.40 -7.27
CA THR A 215 15.07 10.99 -7.38
C THR A 215 15.84 10.58 -6.13
N ASN A 216 15.98 9.28 -5.88
CA ASN A 216 16.78 8.79 -4.74
C ASN A 216 18.22 9.35 -4.77
N LYS A 217 18.82 9.45 -5.97
CA LYS A 217 20.16 10.05 -6.13
C LYS A 217 20.20 11.53 -5.75
N ASP A 218 19.12 12.27 -5.99
CA ASP A 218 19.02 13.68 -5.59
C ASP A 218 18.92 13.79 -4.06
N LEU A 219 18.11 12.92 -3.43
CA LEU A 219 17.96 12.86 -1.97
C LEU A 219 19.29 12.54 -1.28
N ASP A 220 20.04 11.57 -1.78
CA ASP A 220 21.34 11.19 -1.24
C ASP A 220 22.35 12.34 -1.35
N LYS A 221 22.34 13.08 -2.47
CA LYS A 221 23.19 14.26 -2.65
C LYS A 221 22.83 15.38 -1.67
N ILE A 222 21.55 15.70 -1.54
CA ILE A 222 21.06 16.73 -0.60
C ILE A 222 21.44 16.34 0.84
N ALA A 223 21.26 15.08 1.22
CA ALA A 223 21.65 14.57 2.53
C ALA A 223 23.17 14.64 2.76
N GLY A 224 23.98 14.33 1.73
CA GLY A 224 25.43 14.45 1.80
C GLY A 224 25.91 15.89 2.00
N ILE A 225 25.29 16.86 1.31
CA ILE A 225 25.58 18.29 1.49
C ILE A 225 25.20 18.73 2.91
N SER A 226 24.01 18.35 3.39
CA SER A 226 23.57 18.66 4.76
C SER A 226 24.52 18.09 5.81
N ALA A 227 24.96 16.83 5.66
CA ALA A 227 25.90 16.21 6.60
C ALA A 227 27.26 16.92 6.62
N TRP A 228 27.71 17.41 5.45
CA TRP A 228 28.92 18.21 5.38
C TRP A 228 28.76 19.55 6.11
N LEU A 229 27.64 20.25 5.93
CA LEU A 229 27.35 21.51 6.62
C LEU A 229 27.20 21.34 8.14
N ASP A 230 26.58 20.24 8.59
CA ASP A 230 26.48 19.88 10.01
C ASP A 230 27.87 19.68 10.63
N ASN A 231 28.76 18.96 9.92
CA ASN A 231 30.15 18.78 10.36
C ASN A 231 30.91 20.12 10.39
N MET A 232 30.72 20.98 9.39
CA MET A 232 31.35 22.29 9.36
C MET A 232 30.91 23.16 10.53
N ARG A 233 29.61 23.17 10.83
CA ARG A 233 29.07 23.86 12.00
C ARG A 233 29.73 23.34 13.28
N ARG A 234 29.83 22.02 13.44
CA ARG A 234 30.45 21.41 14.60
C ARG A 234 31.92 21.81 14.76
N ILE A 235 32.70 21.81 13.68
CA ILE A 235 34.10 22.25 13.69
C ILE A 235 34.21 23.71 14.17
N ILE A 236 33.31 24.58 13.72
CA ILE A 236 33.28 25.99 14.12
C ILE A 236 32.91 26.12 15.60
N GLU A 237 31.88 25.40 16.06
CA GLU A 237 31.44 25.42 17.46
C GLU A 237 32.49 24.84 18.42
N GLU A 238 33.30 23.86 17.98
CA GLU A 238 34.40 23.26 18.74
C GLU A 238 35.71 24.08 18.68
N HIS A 239 35.77 25.15 17.88
CA HIS A 239 36.99 25.96 17.74
C HIS A 239 37.30 26.70 19.06
N PRO A 240 38.54 26.63 19.60
CA PRO A 240 38.86 27.12 20.94
C PRO A 240 38.64 28.62 21.13
N ASN A 241 38.79 29.40 20.05
CA ASN A 241 38.58 30.85 20.06
C ASN A 241 37.20 31.26 19.51
N TYR A 242 36.31 30.29 19.30
CA TYR A 242 34.90 30.57 19.08
C TYR A 242 34.23 30.86 20.41
N SER A 243 34.05 32.15 20.71
CA SER A 243 33.05 32.56 21.68
C SER A 243 31.72 32.67 20.95
N PRO A 244 30.62 32.06 21.43
CA PRO A 244 29.31 32.33 20.88
C PRO A 244 29.05 33.82 21.08
N VAL A 245 29.23 34.59 20.01
CA VAL A 245 28.75 35.96 19.97
C VAL A 245 27.28 35.87 20.35
N GLN A 246 26.81 36.75 21.25
CA GLN A 246 25.38 37.03 21.41
C GLN A 246 24.87 37.46 20.04
N ALA A 247 24.58 36.50 19.17
CA ALA A 247 23.86 36.72 17.94
C ALA A 247 22.54 37.30 18.42
N CYS A 248 22.35 38.57 18.10
CA CYS A 248 21.13 39.32 18.36
C CYS A 248 19.96 38.38 18.09
N SER A 249 19.16 38.11 19.12
CA SER A 249 18.07 37.14 19.08
C SER A 249 16.88 37.65 18.27
N GLU A 250 17.12 38.38 17.20
CA GLU A 250 16.12 38.72 16.21
C GLU A 250 16.15 37.61 15.15
N GLU A 251 15.37 36.58 15.46
CA GLU A 251 14.63 35.78 14.48
C GLU A 251 15.37 35.52 13.16
N LEU A 252 16.19 34.47 13.13
CA LEU A 252 16.38 33.73 11.88
C LEU A 252 14.98 33.29 11.40
N PRO A 253 14.45 33.82 10.27
CA PRO A 253 13.02 33.77 9.94
C PRO A 253 12.49 32.37 9.61
N LEU A 254 13.32 31.32 9.73
CA LEU A 254 13.01 29.97 9.29
C LEU A 254 13.01 28.91 10.41
N ARG A 255 13.44 29.26 11.65
CA ARG A 255 13.60 28.28 12.75
C ARG A 255 12.64 28.48 13.93
N SER A 256 11.70 29.43 13.87
CA SER A 256 10.86 29.78 15.04
C SER A 256 9.80 28.74 15.43
N LYS A 257 9.55 27.68 14.65
CA LYS A 257 8.40 26.81 14.87
C LYS A 257 8.64 25.50 15.64
N ARG A 258 9.84 25.27 16.18
CA ARG A 258 10.17 23.98 16.85
C ARG A 258 10.31 24.04 18.38
N ARG A 259 10.17 25.20 19.02
CA ARG A 259 10.35 25.33 20.49
C ARG A 259 9.07 25.47 21.30
N GLN A 260 7.89 25.33 20.69
CA GLN A 260 6.62 25.49 21.41
C GLN A 260 5.82 24.20 21.62
N ASP A 261 6.30 23.05 21.13
CA ASP A 261 5.57 21.77 21.22
C ASP A 261 6.41 20.62 21.86
N GLU A 262 7.28 20.95 22.82
CA GLU A 262 7.84 19.97 23.77
C GLU A 262 7.27 20.20 25.17
#